data_AF-A0A3N0EFM7-F1
#
_entry.id   AF-A0A3N0EFM7-F1
#
_cell.length_a   1.000
_cell.length_b   1.000
_cell.length_c   1.000
_cell.angle_alpha   90.00
_cell.angle_beta   90.00
_cell.angle_gamma   90.00
#
_symmetry.space_group_name_H-M   'P 1'
#
loop_
_entity.id
_entity.type
_entity.pdbx_description
1 polymer ?
#
loop_
_entity_poly.entity_id
_entity_poly.type
_entity_poly.pdbx_seq_one_letter_code
_entity_poly.pdbx_strand_id
1 'polypeptide(L)'
;MDTFRARVRQWLADNAPEPTVNRSPEEQLAAAKRFQAALYDAGFAGITWPVEFGGQGLTAAEQQVFNDEAADYDLPTDPFMIGMGMCGPTLVDLGTTEQKTRYLRPLLRGERIWCQLFSEPGAGSDVASLQTRAVGDGSDWVVNGQKVWTSGAQQADFGALLARTDPDVPKHQGLTMFIVDMHAPGVSVRPLRDMTGRAPFNEVYFDDVRLPADAVLGEVDGGWAAAVTMLGHERVSIGGSVRRRHDPLAYTNLAELARRTGRADDPVVRGELAELYAAERALTLFNSRLRQEADSGTPPGARGSVAKLGGAELLWRAVRVAGLIAGARTAAWDPADEAGEELAVAINATPASSIAGGTNQIQRGIIGDRVLGLPKEPQVDRDVPFRELRVGTQPRA
;
A
#
# COMPACT_ATOMS: atom_id res chain seq x y z
N MET A 1 -12.25 12.99 -24.16
CA MET A 1 -12.27 11.74 -23.37
C MET A 1 -12.17 10.51 -24.25
N ASP A 2 -13.05 10.34 -25.26
CA ASP A 2 -13.04 9.14 -26.12
C ASP A 2 -11.70 8.89 -26.83
N THR A 3 -11.02 9.94 -27.31
CA THR A 3 -9.68 9.84 -27.90
C THR A 3 -8.63 9.34 -26.91
N PHE A 4 -8.68 9.81 -25.65
CA PHE A 4 -7.76 9.34 -24.60
C PHE A 4 -8.05 7.87 -24.26
N ARG A 5 -9.33 7.51 -24.11
CA ARG A 5 -9.76 6.12 -23.88
C ARG A 5 -9.27 5.19 -24.99
N ALA A 6 -9.46 5.57 -26.26
CA ALA A 6 -8.99 4.81 -27.41
C ALA A 6 -7.45 4.65 -27.39
N ARG A 7 -6.72 5.70 -27.03
CA ARG A 7 -5.25 5.67 -26.91
C ARG A 7 -4.80 4.71 -25.81
N VAL A 8 -5.40 4.78 -24.62
CA VAL A 8 -5.11 3.87 -23.51
C VAL A 8 -5.38 2.42 -23.94
N ARG A 9 -6.57 2.15 -24.47
CA ARG A 9 -6.98 0.81 -24.89
C ARG A 9 -6.02 0.22 -25.92
N GLN A 10 -5.71 0.97 -26.95
CA GLN A 10 -4.78 0.53 -28.00
C GLN A 10 -3.40 0.25 -27.40
N TRP A 11 -2.88 1.17 -26.59
CA TRP A 11 -1.57 1.01 -26.00
C TRP A 11 -1.48 -0.21 -25.07
N LEU A 12 -2.49 -0.42 -24.21
CA LEU A 12 -2.56 -1.60 -23.34
C LEU A 12 -2.66 -2.89 -24.16
N ALA A 13 -3.46 -2.93 -25.22
CA ALA A 13 -3.52 -4.09 -26.11
C ALA A 13 -2.17 -4.43 -26.76
N ASP A 14 -1.37 -3.41 -27.09
CA ASP A 14 -0.08 -3.58 -27.77
C ASP A 14 1.08 -3.86 -26.80
N ASN A 15 0.99 -3.41 -25.53
CA ASN A 15 2.14 -3.36 -24.61
C ASN A 15 1.93 -4.06 -23.27
N ALA A 16 0.70 -4.39 -22.87
CA ALA A 16 0.48 -5.12 -21.63
C ALA A 16 1.13 -6.50 -21.71
N PRO A 17 2.06 -6.83 -20.81
CA PRO A 17 2.79 -8.09 -20.90
C PRO A 17 1.89 -9.26 -20.51
N GLU A 18 2.17 -10.42 -21.08
CA GLU A 18 1.61 -11.67 -20.57
C GLU A 18 2.06 -11.90 -19.11
N PRO A 19 1.22 -12.54 -18.27
CA PRO A 19 1.56 -12.86 -16.89
C PRO A 19 2.90 -13.57 -16.77
N THR A 20 3.77 -13.10 -15.89
CA THR A 20 5.16 -13.57 -15.76
C THR A 20 5.32 -14.67 -14.71
N VAL A 21 4.35 -15.58 -14.61
CA VAL A 21 4.23 -16.54 -13.48
C VAL A 21 5.45 -17.47 -13.38
N ASN A 22 6.10 -17.77 -14.51
CA ASN A 22 7.25 -18.69 -14.58
C ASN A 22 8.63 -18.01 -14.63
N ARG A 23 8.72 -16.72 -14.31
CA ARG A 23 9.99 -15.96 -14.35
C ARG A 23 10.65 -15.84 -12.98
N SER A 24 11.97 -15.72 -12.94
CA SER A 24 12.69 -15.45 -11.68
C SER A 24 12.27 -14.08 -11.10
N PRO A 25 12.40 -13.85 -9.78
CA PRO A 25 12.11 -12.54 -9.19
C PRO A 25 12.86 -11.37 -9.86
N GLU A 26 14.11 -11.59 -10.27
CA GLU A 26 14.90 -10.58 -10.99
C GLU A 26 14.34 -10.27 -12.38
N GLU A 27 13.90 -11.30 -13.11
CA GLU A 27 13.28 -11.14 -14.43
C GLU A 27 11.91 -10.45 -14.34
N GLN A 28 11.12 -10.77 -13.31
CA GLN A 28 9.85 -10.09 -13.02
C GLN A 28 10.09 -8.60 -12.72
N LEU A 29 11.08 -8.29 -11.88
CA LEU A 29 11.45 -6.91 -11.56
C LEU A 29 11.95 -6.15 -12.80
N ALA A 30 12.79 -6.77 -13.63
CA ALA A 30 13.26 -6.16 -14.87
C ALA A 30 12.11 -5.92 -15.86
N ALA A 31 11.15 -6.84 -15.96
CA ALA A 31 9.95 -6.65 -16.76
C ALA A 31 9.07 -5.50 -16.23
N ALA A 32 8.87 -5.43 -14.91
CA ALA A 32 8.15 -4.33 -14.26
C ALA A 32 8.81 -2.97 -14.55
N LYS A 33 10.14 -2.86 -14.40
CA LYS A 33 10.91 -1.64 -14.72
C LYS A 33 10.74 -1.21 -16.18
N ARG A 34 10.87 -2.14 -17.13
CA ARG A 34 10.65 -1.84 -18.56
C ARG A 34 9.23 -1.39 -18.86
N PHE A 35 8.24 -2.07 -18.27
CA PHE A 35 6.84 -1.72 -18.46
C PHE A 35 6.52 -0.35 -17.87
N GLN A 36 6.98 -0.04 -16.66
CA GLN A 36 6.78 1.27 -16.03
C GLN A 36 7.41 2.40 -16.84
N ALA A 37 8.61 2.19 -17.39
CA ALA A 37 9.25 3.16 -18.28
C ALA A 37 8.43 3.40 -19.56
N ALA A 38 7.93 2.33 -20.19
CA ALA A 38 7.07 2.43 -21.36
C ALA A 38 5.74 3.12 -21.05
N LEU A 39 5.14 2.83 -19.89
CA LEU A 39 3.92 3.45 -19.39
C LEU A 39 4.11 4.96 -19.19
N TYR A 40 5.25 5.36 -18.62
CA TYR A 40 5.64 6.76 -18.49
C TYR A 40 5.84 7.44 -19.84
N ASP A 41 6.59 6.82 -20.75
CA ASP A 41 6.88 7.37 -22.09
C ASP A 41 5.60 7.53 -22.93
N ALA A 42 4.59 6.69 -22.70
CA ALA A 42 3.26 6.79 -23.31
C ALA A 42 2.33 7.84 -22.66
N GLY A 43 2.76 8.47 -21.57
CA GLY A 43 1.98 9.46 -20.83
C GLY A 43 0.88 8.88 -19.94
N PHE A 44 1.10 7.67 -19.41
CA PHE A 44 0.14 6.96 -18.56
C PHE A 44 0.65 6.70 -17.12
N ALA A 45 1.84 7.17 -16.77
CA ALA A 45 2.33 7.22 -15.40
C ALA A 45 2.31 8.66 -14.86
N GLY A 46 1.90 8.85 -13.61
CA GLY A 46 1.77 10.19 -13.00
C GLY A 46 0.75 11.07 -13.72
N ILE A 47 -0.38 10.49 -14.16
CA ILE A 47 -1.39 11.14 -14.99
C ILE A 47 -1.81 12.49 -14.40
N THR A 48 -2.07 12.56 -13.10
CA THR A 48 -2.53 13.78 -12.42
C THR A 48 -1.41 14.61 -11.79
N TRP A 49 -0.15 14.18 -11.92
CA TRP A 49 0.96 14.84 -11.22
C TRP A 49 1.42 16.09 -11.98
N PRO A 50 2.04 17.08 -11.30
CA PRO A 50 2.48 18.32 -11.92
C PRO A 50 3.52 18.09 -13.03
N VAL A 51 3.36 18.79 -14.14
CA VAL A 51 4.21 18.66 -15.35
C VAL A 51 5.65 19.10 -15.10
N GLU A 52 5.84 20.12 -14.27
CA GLU A 52 7.16 20.65 -13.90
C GLU A 52 8.04 19.63 -13.18
N PHE A 53 7.44 18.57 -12.62
CA PHE A 53 8.15 17.48 -11.94
C PHE A 53 8.03 16.13 -12.68
N GLY A 54 7.64 16.16 -13.96
CA GLY A 54 7.57 15.00 -14.84
C GLY A 54 6.22 14.29 -14.89
N GLY A 55 5.20 14.79 -14.19
CA GLY A 55 3.82 14.30 -14.34
C GLY A 55 3.20 14.68 -15.69
N GLN A 56 1.96 14.23 -15.93
CA GLN A 56 1.25 14.51 -17.18
C GLN A 56 0.31 15.71 -17.10
N GLY A 57 0.02 16.21 -15.88
CA GLY A 57 -0.88 17.35 -15.66
C GLY A 57 -2.32 17.14 -16.15
N LEU A 58 -2.75 15.88 -16.30
CA LEU A 58 -4.11 15.52 -16.70
C LEU A 58 -5.03 15.47 -15.48
N THR A 59 -6.33 15.24 -15.69
CA THR A 59 -7.33 15.30 -14.62
C THR A 59 -7.60 13.91 -14.03
N ALA A 60 -8.33 13.88 -12.91
CA ALA A 60 -8.82 12.65 -12.32
C ALA A 60 -9.70 11.82 -13.28
N ALA A 61 -10.38 12.48 -14.25
CA ALA A 61 -11.16 11.79 -15.26
C ALA A 61 -10.28 10.95 -16.21
N GLU A 62 -9.11 11.47 -16.64
CA GLU A 62 -8.15 10.69 -17.42
C GLU A 62 -7.57 9.53 -16.61
N GLN A 63 -7.26 9.76 -15.32
CA GLN A 63 -6.79 8.68 -14.45
C GLN A 63 -7.86 7.57 -14.33
N GLN A 64 -9.14 7.94 -14.21
CA GLN A 64 -10.24 6.98 -14.16
C GLN A 64 -10.38 6.21 -15.48
N VAL A 65 -10.28 6.89 -16.63
CA VAL A 65 -10.30 6.22 -17.94
C VAL A 65 -9.14 5.22 -18.04
N PHE A 66 -7.94 5.59 -17.57
CA PHE A 66 -6.82 4.66 -17.52
C PHE A 66 -7.13 3.44 -16.65
N ASN A 67 -7.62 3.66 -15.43
CA ASN A 67 -7.98 2.60 -14.50
C ASN A 67 -9.06 1.66 -15.05
N ASP A 68 -10.08 2.21 -15.74
CA ASP A 68 -11.16 1.43 -16.36
C ASP A 68 -10.61 0.48 -17.44
N GLU A 69 -9.76 0.99 -18.33
CA GLU A 69 -9.21 0.18 -19.42
C GLU A 69 -8.11 -0.77 -18.92
N ALA A 70 -7.36 -0.41 -17.88
CA ALA A 70 -6.36 -1.27 -17.25
C ALA A 70 -6.97 -2.41 -16.41
N ALA A 71 -8.24 -2.33 -16.03
CA ALA A 71 -8.91 -3.30 -15.17
C ALA A 71 -8.91 -4.74 -15.74
N ASP A 72 -8.83 -4.88 -17.06
CA ASP A 72 -8.83 -6.18 -17.76
C ASP A 72 -7.43 -6.79 -17.92
N TYR A 73 -6.39 -6.12 -17.40
CA TYR A 73 -4.98 -6.49 -17.54
C TYR A 73 -4.30 -6.68 -16.19
N ASP A 74 -3.38 -7.64 -16.10
CA ASP A 74 -2.49 -7.80 -14.96
C ASP A 74 -1.16 -7.09 -15.22
N LEU A 75 -1.13 -5.79 -14.90
CA LEU A 75 0.04 -4.96 -15.13
C LEU A 75 1.12 -5.24 -14.07
N PRO A 76 2.41 -5.38 -14.44
CA PRO A 76 3.50 -5.66 -13.51
C PRO A 76 3.96 -4.37 -12.80
N THR A 77 3.03 -3.69 -12.12
CA THR A 77 3.28 -2.40 -11.46
C THR A 77 3.52 -2.53 -9.96
N ASP A 78 3.39 -3.73 -9.39
CA ASP A 78 3.51 -3.96 -7.94
C ASP A 78 4.78 -3.37 -7.31
N PRO A 79 5.99 -3.49 -7.92
CA PRO A 79 7.20 -2.94 -7.30
C PRO A 79 7.13 -1.42 -7.08
N PHE A 80 6.30 -0.71 -7.85
CA PHE A 80 6.14 0.74 -7.76
C PHE A 80 4.93 1.18 -6.95
N MET A 81 4.12 0.25 -6.44
CA MET A 81 2.85 0.57 -5.78
C MET A 81 3.03 1.49 -4.57
N ILE A 82 4.04 1.24 -3.72
CA ILE A 82 4.33 2.08 -2.55
C ILE A 82 4.84 3.45 -2.98
N GLY A 83 5.74 3.49 -3.96
CA GLY A 83 6.27 4.73 -4.50
C GLY A 83 5.19 5.61 -5.15
N MET A 84 4.45 5.06 -6.10
CA MET A 84 3.42 5.77 -6.87
C MET A 84 2.15 6.06 -6.05
N GLY A 85 1.79 5.17 -5.13
CA GLY A 85 0.56 5.28 -4.35
C GLY A 85 0.69 6.04 -3.04
N MET A 86 1.91 6.21 -2.51
CA MET A 86 2.11 6.75 -1.15
C MET A 86 3.28 7.73 -1.07
N CYS A 87 4.51 7.29 -1.34
CA CYS A 87 5.71 8.11 -1.13
C CYS A 87 5.75 9.33 -2.08
N GLY A 88 5.51 9.09 -3.36
CA GLY A 88 5.51 10.11 -4.41
C GLY A 88 4.44 11.19 -4.21
N PRO A 89 3.15 10.84 -3.98
CA PRO A 89 2.14 11.83 -3.64
C PRO A 89 2.46 12.63 -2.38
N THR A 90 3.01 11.99 -1.34
CA THR A 90 3.49 12.69 -0.13
C THR A 90 4.61 13.68 -0.46
N LEU A 91 5.53 13.29 -1.35
CA LEU A 91 6.58 14.16 -1.84
C LEU A 91 6.05 15.31 -2.71
N VAL A 92 5.00 15.10 -3.51
CA VAL A 92 4.32 16.16 -4.25
C VAL A 92 3.72 17.20 -3.28
N ASP A 93 3.12 16.75 -2.18
CA ASP A 93 2.47 17.63 -1.22
C ASP A 93 3.47 18.38 -0.32
N LEU A 94 4.49 17.68 0.18
CA LEU A 94 5.34 18.15 1.28
C LEU A 94 6.80 18.42 0.88
N GLY A 95 7.23 17.93 -0.27
CA GLY A 95 8.62 18.05 -0.71
C GLY A 95 9.00 19.49 -1.05
N THR A 96 10.29 19.78 -0.93
CA THR A 96 10.86 20.99 -1.53
C THR A 96 10.91 20.86 -3.06
N THR A 97 11.10 21.97 -3.77
CA THR A 97 11.27 21.98 -5.24
C THR A 97 12.44 21.09 -5.65
N GLU A 98 13.54 21.12 -4.89
CA GLU A 98 14.75 20.34 -5.12
C GLU A 98 14.48 18.84 -4.96
N GLN A 99 13.78 18.45 -3.89
CA GLN A 99 13.41 17.05 -3.67
C GLN A 99 12.46 16.55 -4.76
N LYS A 100 11.43 17.33 -5.11
CA LYS A 100 10.49 16.98 -6.19
C LYS A 100 11.20 16.76 -7.52
N THR A 101 12.11 17.67 -7.87
CA THR A 101 12.93 17.60 -9.08
C THR A 101 13.83 16.35 -9.08
N ARG A 102 14.45 16.05 -7.93
CA ARG A 102 15.38 14.93 -7.79
C ARG A 102 14.71 13.56 -7.85
N TYR A 103 13.53 13.41 -7.26
CA TYR A 103 12.97 12.10 -6.94
C TYR A 103 11.73 11.70 -7.75
N LEU A 104 10.89 12.65 -8.19
CA LEU A 104 9.60 12.30 -8.81
C LEU A 104 9.77 11.67 -10.20
N ARG A 105 10.59 12.27 -11.08
CA ARG A 105 10.77 11.73 -12.44
C ARG A 105 11.38 10.30 -12.45
N PRO A 106 12.46 9.99 -11.70
CA PRO A 106 12.98 8.63 -11.64
C PRO A 106 11.97 7.62 -11.09
N LEU A 107 11.14 8.02 -10.12
CA LEU A 107 10.04 7.19 -9.62
C LEU A 107 8.99 6.94 -10.72
N LEU A 108 8.53 8.00 -11.39
CA LEU A 108 7.50 7.93 -12.42
C LEU A 108 7.89 6.99 -13.57
N ARG A 109 9.17 7.03 -13.99
CA ARG A 109 9.73 6.19 -15.04
C ARG A 109 10.10 4.76 -14.57
N GLY A 110 9.98 4.47 -13.28
CA GLY A 110 10.31 3.16 -12.72
C GLY A 110 11.81 2.88 -12.58
N GLU A 111 12.64 3.92 -12.63
CA GLU A 111 14.09 3.81 -12.43
C GLU A 111 14.43 3.61 -10.95
N ARG A 112 13.62 4.19 -10.06
CA ARG A 112 13.80 4.15 -8.61
C ARG A 112 12.57 3.61 -7.91
N ILE A 113 12.77 2.61 -7.04
CA ILE A 113 11.73 1.98 -6.24
C ILE A 113 11.76 2.57 -4.83
N TRP A 114 10.58 2.71 -4.24
CA TRP A 114 10.41 3.30 -2.92
C TRP A 114 9.73 2.33 -1.97
N CYS A 115 10.10 2.39 -0.70
CA CYS A 115 9.41 1.71 0.39
C CYS A 115 8.95 2.67 1.49
N GLN A 116 8.04 2.21 2.35
CA GLN A 116 7.56 2.93 3.54
C GLN A 116 8.18 2.31 4.79
N LEU A 117 8.80 3.13 5.63
CA LEU A 117 9.60 2.70 6.79
C LEU A 117 8.96 3.22 8.08
N PHE A 118 7.74 2.76 8.38
CA PHE A 118 6.97 3.22 9.54
C PHE A 118 7.05 2.23 10.71
N SER A 119 6.54 1.02 10.50
CA SER A 119 6.34 0.01 11.53
C SER A 119 7.64 -0.51 12.13
N GLU A 120 7.60 -0.78 13.43
CA GLU A 120 8.68 -1.35 14.22
C GLU A 120 8.18 -2.58 15.00
N PRO A 121 9.06 -3.49 15.46
CA PRO A 121 8.64 -4.61 16.30
C PRO A 121 7.80 -4.19 17.51
N GLY A 122 8.09 -3.02 18.10
CA GLY A 122 7.34 -2.43 19.20
C GLY A 122 6.25 -1.41 18.82
N ALA A 123 6.11 -1.03 17.55
CA ALA A 123 5.22 0.05 17.12
C ALA A 123 4.58 -0.26 15.76
N GLY A 124 3.37 -0.81 15.79
CA GLY A 124 2.54 -1.07 14.60
C GLY A 124 1.30 -0.20 14.55
N SER A 125 0.21 -0.64 15.19
CA SER A 125 -1.04 0.16 15.25
C SER A 125 -0.84 1.49 15.98
N ASP A 126 -0.01 1.51 17.02
CA ASP A 126 0.47 2.74 17.66
C ASP A 126 1.81 3.17 17.05
N VAL A 127 1.79 3.52 15.77
CA VAL A 127 3.00 3.91 15.02
C VAL A 127 3.69 5.14 15.64
N ALA A 128 2.94 6.00 16.32
CA ALA A 128 3.49 7.16 17.01
C ALA A 128 4.40 6.80 18.18
N SER A 129 4.37 5.55 18.65
CA SER A 129 5.26 5.03 19.70
C SER A 129 6.58 4.46 19.18
N LEU A 130 6.92 4.70 17.91
CA LEU A 130 8.19 4.27 17.31
C LEU A 130 9.42 4.82 18.06
N GLN A 131 10.52 4.09 17.95
CA GLN A 131 11.76 4.28 18.71
C GLN A 131 13.00 4.45 17.81
N THR A 132 12.92 4.18 16.51
CA THR A 132 13.99 4.57 15.57
C THR A 132 14.26 6.05 15.76
N ARG A 133 15.50 6.41 16.08
CA ARG A 133 15.91 7.78 16.41
C ARG A 133 16.72 8.39 15.27
N ALA A 134 16.56 9.68 15.07
CA ALA A 134 17.41 10.53 14.25
C ALA A 134 17.95 11.65 15.14
N VAL A 135 19.25 11.65 15.41
CA VAL A 135 19.90 12.65 16.26
C VAL A 135 20.69 13.62 15.38
N GLY A 136 20.54 14.93 15.62
CA GLY A 136 21.28 15.95 14.87
C GLY A 136 22.79 15.86 15.11
N ASP A 137 23.56 15.97 14.04
CA ASP A 137 25.03 16.04 14.02
C ASP A 137 25.46 17.17 13.07
N GLY A 138 25.55 18.39 13.61
CA GLY A 138 25.74 19.60 12.79
C GLY A 138 24.50 19.92 11.95
N SER A 139 24.65 19.93 10.62
CA SER A 139 23.53 20.06 9.68
C SER A 139 22.85 18.72 9.38
N ASP A 140 23.51 17.62 9.68
CA ASP A 140 23.12 16.28 9.26
C ASP A 140 22.42 15.54 10.41
N TRP A 141 21.96 14.32 10.13
CA TRP A 141 21.30 13.45 11.08
C TRP A 141 21.99 12.10 11.13
N VAL A 142 22.03 11.49 12.30
CA VAL A 142 22.48 10.11 12.50
C VAL A 142 21.29 9.27 12.93
N VAL A 143 20.94 8.27 12.12
CA VAL A 143 19.79 7.41 12.32
C VAL A 143 20.20 6.07 12.89
N ASN A 144 19.49 5.63 13.93
CA ASN A 144 19.66 4.33 14.54
C ASN A 144 18.30 3.70 14.88
N GLY A 145 18.10 2.44 14.50
CA GLY A 145 16.87 1.71 14.83
C GLY A 145 16.58 0.54 13.90
N GLN A 146 15.32 0.09 13.95
CA GLN A 146 14.83 -1.02 13.17
C GLN A 146 13.40 -0.76 12.71
N LYS A 147 13.12 -1.08 11.45
CA LYS A 147 11.79 -1.19 10.86
C LYS A 147 11.48 -2.63 10.50
N VAL A 148 10.20 -2.98 10.45
CA VAL A 148 9.70 -4.33 10.12
C VAL A 148 8.42 -4.24 9.31
N TRP A 149 8.08 -5.32 8.60
CA TRP A 149 6.96 -5.38 7.65
C TRP A 149 7.14 -4.44 6.44
N THR A 150 8.38 -4.06 6.15
CA THR A 150 8.70 -3.13 5.05
C THR A 150 8.54 -3.84 3.71
N SER A 151 7.46 -3.55 3.01
CA SER A 151 7.13 -4.19 1.72
C SER A 151 8.16 -3.79 0.66
N GLY A 152 8.72 -4.78 -0.05
CA GLY A 152 9.62 -4.56 -1.19
C GLY A 152 10.96 -3.87 -0.88
N ALA A 153 11.35 -3.74 0.40
CA ALA A 153 12.57 -3.03 0.79
C ALA A 153 13.85 -3.57 0.15
N GLN A 154 13.92 -4.87 -0.12
CA GLN A 154 15.05 -5.52 -0.77
C GLN A 154 15.24 -5.09 -2.24
N GLN A 155 14.24 -4.44 -2.82
CA GLN A 155 14.26 -3.91 -4.19
C GLN A 155 14.29 -2.38 -4.20
N ALA A 156 14.14 -1.73 -3.04
CA ALA A 156 13.97 -0.28 -2.94
C ALA A 156 15.31 0.46 -3.07
N ASP A 157 15.27 1.61 -3.74
CA ASP A 157 16.35 2.57 -3.80
C ASP A 157 16.23 3.63 -2.70
N PHE A 158 15.00 4.01 -2.36
CA PHE A 158 14.71 5.01 -1.35
C PHE A 158 13.62 4.56 -0.38
N GLY A 159 13.62 5.12 0.82
CA GLY A 159 12.61 4.88 1.83
C GLY A 159 12.06 6.18 2.41
N ALA A 160 10.75 6.25 2.65
CA ALA A 160 10.14 7.28 3.48
C ALA A 160 10.15 6.81 4.95
N LEU A 161 11.16 7.28 5.70
CA LEU A 161 11.46 6.89 7.08
C LEU A 161 10.78 7.82 8.08
N LEU A 162 10.02 7.27 9.01
CA LEU A 162 9.55 8.02 10.18
C LEU A 162 10.45 7.69 11.39
N ALA A 163 11.07 8.72 11.96
CA ALA A 163 12.00 8.59 13.09
C ALA A 163 11.73 9.63 14.18
N ARG A 164 12.09 9.30 15.41
CA ARG A 164 12.05 10.15 16.59
C ARG A 164 13.20 11.16 16.56
N THR A 165 12.88 12.44 16.57
CA THR A 165 13.84 13.55 16.65
C THR A 165 13.82 14.23 18.01
N ASP A 166 12.66 14.30 18.66
CA ASP A 166 12.51 14.85 20.02
C ASP A 166 11.75 13.86 20.95
N PRO A 167 12.44 13.26 21.94
CA PRO A 167 11.80 12.39 22.93
C PRO A 167 11.21 13.13 24.15
N ASP A 168 11.45 14.44 24.29
CA ASP A 168 11.05 15.25 25.44
C ASP A 168 9.65 15.87 25.27
N VAL A 169 9.06 15.73 24.09
CA VAL A 169 7.69 16.17 23.76
C VAL A 169 6.73 14.98 23.63
N PRO A 170 5.40 15.20 23.63
CA PRO A 170 4.43 14.15 23.36
C PRO A 170 4.72 13.39 22.07
N LYS A 171 4.42 12.08 22.04
CA LYS A 171 4.87 11.15 20.99
C LYS A 171 4.54 11.56 19.54
N HIS A 172 3.48 12.34 19.31
CA HIS A 172 3.11 12.81 17.97
C HIS A 172 3.86 14.09 17.55
N GLN A 173 4.47 14.80 18.49
CA GLN A 173 5.11 16.10 18.28
C GLN A 173 6.62 15.99 18.08
N GLY A 174 7.23 14.83 18.30
CA GLY A 174 8.69 14.64 18.23
C GLY A 174 9.13 13.68 17.13
N LEU A 175 8.39 13.63 16.03
CA LEU A 175 8.66 12.74 14.90
C LEU A 175 9.06 13.56 13.69
N THR A 176 10.00 13.08 12.88
CA THR A 176 10.36 13.67 11.59
C THR A 176 10.31 12.59 10.51
N MET A 177 9.84 12.96 9.32
CA MET A 177 9.91 12.10 8.14
C MET A 177 11.16 12.43 7.33
N PHE A 178 11.87 11.39 6.89
CA PHE A 178 13.10 11.51 6.12
C PHE A 178 13.01 10.68 4.83
N ILE A 179 13.72 11.13 3.80
CA ILE A 179 14.07 10.31 2.64
C ILE A 179 15.41 9.66 2.94
N VAL A 180 15.45 8.33 3.00
CA VAL A 180 16.68 7.55 3.20
C VAL A 180 17.08 6.83 1.91
N ASP A 181 18.37 6.86 1.59
CA ASP A 181 18.96 5.98 0.58
C ASP A 181 19.11 4.58 1.16
N MET A 182 18.43 3.60 0.56
CA MET A 182 18.40 2.22 1.04
C MET A 182 19.73 1.48 0.82
N HIS A 183 20.65 2.07 0.07
CA HIS A 183 22.00 1.57 -0.20
C HIS A 183 23.08 2.30 0.61
N ALA A 184 22.68 3.24 1.47
CA ALA A 184 23.62 3.98 2.32
C ALA A 184 24.37 3.04 3.29
N PRO A 185 25.65 3.33 3.61
CA PRO A 185 26.36 2.63 4.67
C PRO A 185 25.56 2.63 5.98
N GLY A 186 25.46 1.46 6.62
CA GLY A 186 24.68 1.28 7.85
C GLY A 186 23.23 0.85 7.64
N VAL A 187 22.71 0.86 6.41
CA VAL A 187 21.40 0.27 6.08
C VAL A 187 21.57 -1.21 5.79
N SER A 188 20.78 -2.05 6.46
CA SER A 188 20.74 -3.50 6.22
C SER A 188 19.31 -3.98 6.05
N VAL A 189 19.03 -4.68 4.95
CA VAL A 189 17.69 -5.23 4.65
C VAL A 189 17.71 -6.75 4.79
N ARG A 190 16.72 -7.32 5.49
CA ARG A 190 16.54 -8.77 5.65
C ARG A 190 15.13 -9.18 5.25
N PRO A 191 14.96 -10.00 4.20
CA PRO A 191 13.65 -10.53 3.82
C PRO A 191 13.03 -11.41 4.92
N LEU A 192 11.71 -11.27 5.10
CA LEU A 192 10.91 -12.03 6.05
C LEU A 192 9.97 -12.97 5.30
N ARG A 193 10.10 -14.27 5.57
CA ARG A 193 9.19 -15.27 5.01
C ARG A 193 7.88 -15.31 5.80
N ASP A 194 6.76 -15.16 5.10
CA ASP A 194 5.42 -15.25 5.71
C ASP A 194 4.76 -16.61 5.47
N MET A 195 3.51 -16.76 5.93
CA MET A 195 2.75 -18.01 5.80
C MET A 195 2.35 -18.36 4.36
N THR A 196 2.48 -17.45 3.40
CA THR A 196 2.32 -17.80 1.98
C THR A 196 3.57 -18.49 1.44
N GLY A 197 4.63 -18.63 2.24
CA GLY A 197 5.92 -19.18 1.82
C GLY A 197 6.76 -18.20 0.98
N ARG A 198 6.30 -16.96 0.80
CA ARG A 198 7.02 -15.90 0.06
C ARG A 198 7.69 -14.95 1.04
N ALA A 199 8.53 -14.04 0.53
CA ALA A 199 9.16 -12.98 1.33
C ALA A 199 8.83 -11.57 0.82
N PRO A 200 7.54 -11.15 0.87
CA PRO A 200 7.13 -9.84 0.38
C PRO A 200 7.54 -8.68 1.31
N PHE A 201 7.85 -8.99 2.58
CA PHE A 201 8.20 -8.02 3.62
C PHE A 201 9.66 -8.16 4.07
N ASN A 202 10.17 -7.14 4.75
CA ASN A 202 11.54 -7.10 5.25
C ASN A 202 11.65 -6.46 6.63
N GLU A 203 12.67 -6.85 7.37
CA GLU A 203 13.30 -6.04 8.40
C GLU A 203 14.32 -5.11 7.76
N VAL A 204 14.40 -3.87 8.27
CA VAL A 204 15.40 -2.89 7.84
C VAL A 204 16.06 -2.32 9.10
N TYR A 205 17.38 -2.40 9.17
CA TYR A 205 18.18 -1.90 10.28
C TYR A 205 18.95 -0.67 9.84
N PHE A 206 19.07 0.28 10.76
CA PHE A 206 19.87 1.49 10.61
C PHE A 206 20.90 1.52 11.72
N ASP A 207 22.17 1.43 11.35
CA ASP A 207 23.33 1.48 12.24
C ASP A 207 24.19 2.70 11.87
N ASP A 208 24.10 3.76 12.67
CA ASP A 208 24.75 5.06 12.44
C ASP A 208 24.62 5.62 11.01
N VAL A 209 23.43 5.47 10.42
CA VAL A 209 23.17 5.94 9.04
C VAL A 209 23.12 7.45 9.00
N ARG A 210 24.00 8.07 8.22
CA ARG A 210 24.06 9.53 8.04
C ARG A 210 23.09 10.01 6.97
N LEU A 211 22.24 10.96 7.33
CA LEU A 211 21.34 11.64 6.40
C LEU A 211 21.70 13.13 6.33
N PRO A 212 21.75 13.74 5.13
CA PRO A 212 21.97 15.16 4.99
C PRO A 212 20.78 15.98 5.50
N ALA A 213 20.98 17.27 5.75
CA ALA A 213 19.91 18.20 6.16
C ALA A 213 18.67 18.17 5.24
N ASP A 214 18.90 18.07 3.92
CA ASP A 214 17.85 18.06 2.89
C ASP A 214 17.11 16.72 2.78
N ALA A 215 17.42 15.74 3.64
CA ALA A 215 16.68 14.50 3.74
C ALA A 215 15.31 14.66 4.42
N VAL A 216 15.10 15.73 5.19
CA VAL A 216 13.81 15.99 5.87
C VAL A 216 12.70 16.21 4.84
N LEU A 217 11.64 15.40 4.91
CA LEU A 217 10.44 15.55 4.09
C LEU A 217 9.34 16.24 4.90
N GLY A 218 9.09 17.51 4.58
CA GLY A 218 8.25 18.40 5.38
C GLY A 218 9.09 19.15 6.41
N GLU A 219 8.67 19.13 7.68
CA GLU A 219 9.29 19.89 8.76
C GLU A 219 9.92 18.96 9.82
N VAL A 220 10.98 19.42 10.45
CA VAL A 220 11.52 18.80 11.67
C VAL A 220 10.43 18.82 12.74
N ASP A 221 10.25 17.68 13.42
CA ASP A 221 9.20 17.42 14.41
C ASP A 221 7.74 17.47 13.86
N GLY A 222 7.57 17.78 12.58
CA GLY A 222 6.31 17.76 11.83
C GLY A 222 5.97 16.39 11.20
N GLY A 223 6.75 15.36 11.47
CA GLY A 223 6.65 14.03 10.85
C GLY A 223 5.33 13.31 11.09
N TRP A 224 4.60 13.59 12.17
CA TRP A 224 3.26 13.02 12.35
C TRP A 224 2.26 13.54 11.30
N ALA A 225 2.31 14.84 10.99
CA ALA A 225 1.47 15.40 9.93
C ALA A 225 1.84 14.78 8.58
N ALA A 226 3.14 14.62 8.29
CA ALA A 226 3.61 13.94 7.09
C ALA A 226 3.14 12.48 7.01
N ALA A 227 3.20 11.73 8.12
CA ALA A 227 2.71 10.37 8.20
C ALA A 227 1.20 10.26 7.97
N VAL A 228 0.41 11.18 8.53
CA VAL A 228 -1.05 11.24 8.30
C VAL A 228 -1.37 11.55 6.84
N THR A 229 -0.62 12.45 6.20
CA THR A 229 -0.73 12.72 4.76
C THR A 229 -0.47 11.46 3.94
N MET A 230 0.65 10.77 4.18
CA MET A 230 0.99 9.53 3.49
C MET A 230 -0.05 8.42 3.69
N LEU A 231 -0.54 8.24 4.92
CA LEU A 231 -1.62 7.29 5.25
C LEU A 231 -2.96 7.69 4.61
N GLY A 232 -3.15 8.97 4.27
CA GLY A 232 -4.26 9.45 3.45
C GLY A 232 -4.18 8.89 2.03
N HIS A 233 -3.03 9.07 1.38
CA HIS A 233 -2.75 8.54 0.05
C HIS A 233 -2.84 7.01 0.01
N GLU A 234 -2.27 6.32 1.00
CA GLU A 234 -2.33 4.86 1.15
C GLU A 234 -3.79 4.35 1.17
N ARG A 235 -4.68 4.99 1.92
CA ARG A 235 -6.10 4.58 1.99
C ARG A 235 -6.80 4.70 0.64
N VAL A 236 -6.47 5.73 -0.15
CA VAL A 236 -7.00 5.91 -1.51
C VAL A 236 -6.42 4.85 -2.44
N SER A 237 -5.11 4.61 -2.38
CA SER A 237 -4.42 3.61 -3.21
C SER A 237 -4.93 2.19 -2.93
N ILE A 238 -4.96 1.76 -1.67
CA ILE A 238 -5.41 0.42 -1.27
C ILE A 238 -6.92 0.29 -1.48
N GLY A 239 -7.72 1.26 -1.03
CA GLY A 239 -9.18 1.21 -1.14
C GLY A 239 -9.70 1.35 -2.58
N GLY A 240 -8.91 2.00 -3.46
CA GLY A 240 -9.21 2.19 -4.87
C GLY A 240 -8.60 1.16 -5.81
N SER A 241 -7.74 0.26 -5.32
CA SER A 241 -7.12 -0.79 -6.12
C SER A 241 -8.19 -1.66 -6.80
N VAL A 242 -8.11 -1.73 -8.12
CA VAL A 242 -8.91 -2.63 -8.93
C VAL A 242 -8.38 -4.04 -8.69
N ARG A 243 -9.27 -5.01 -8.44
CA ARG A 243 -8.87 -6.41 -8.32
C ARG A 243 -8.27 -6.87 -9.64
N ARG A 244 -7.17 -7.61 -9.55
CA ARG A 244 -6.55 -8.27 -10.71
C ARG A 244 -7.57 -9.14 -11.41
N ARG A 245 -7.44 -9.25 -12.73
CA ARG A 245 -8.31 -10.11 -13.53
C ARG A 245 -8.25 -11.57 -13.04
N HIS A 246 -7.06 -12.02 -12.67
CA HIS A 246 -6.83 -13.35 -12.11
C HIS A 246 -6.80 -13.40 -10.57
N ASP A 247 -7.54 -12.52 -9.86
CA ASP A 247 -7.69 -12.66 -8.39
C ASP A 247 -8.49 -13.94 -8.06
N PRO A 248 -7.87 -14.99 -7.47
CA PRO A 248 -8.55 -16.27 -7.20
C PRO A 248 -9.75 -16.14 -6.25
N LEU A 249 -9.82 -15.05 -5.49
CA LEU A 249 -10.87 -14.76 -4.52
C LEU A 249 -11.92 -13.77 -5.04
N ALA A 250 -11.84 -13.35 -6.31
CA ALA A 250 -12.92 -12.59 -6.94
C ALA A 250 -14.13 -13.49 -7.22
N TYR A 251 -15.34 -12.91 -7.14
CA TYR A 251 -16.60 -13.61 -7.45
C TYR A 251 -16.55 -14.36 -8.78
N THR A 252 -16.03 -13.73 -9.83
CA THR A 252 -15.97 -14.30 -11.19
C THR A 252 -15.17 -15.62 -11.21
N ASN A 253 -14.00 -15.62 -10.56
CA ASN A 253 -13.10 -16.77 -10.51
C ASN A 253 -13.63 -17.87 -9.57
N LEU A 254 -14.26 -17.51 -8.45
CA LEU A 254 -14.92 -18.47 -7.57
C LEU A 254 -16.18 -19.09 -8.22
N ALA A 255 -16.94 -18.32 -8.97
CA ALA A 255 -18.09 -18.83 -9.73
C ALA A 255 -17.64 -19.80 -10.84
N GLU A 256 -16.50 -19.54 -11.48
CA GLU A 256 -15.89 -20.48 -12.42
C GLU A 256 -15.38 -21.74 -11.73
N LEU A 257 -14.68 -21.60 -10.61
CA LEU A 257 -14.23 -22.72 -9.80
C LEU A 257 -15.42 -23.60 -9.39
N ALA A 258 -16.54 -23.02 -8.96
CA ALA A 258 -17.76 -23.75 -8.63
C ALA A 258 -18.32 -24.55 -9.83
N ARG A 259 -18.25 -24.00 -11.06
CA ARG A 259 -18.62 -24.75 -12.27
C ARG A 259 -17.67 -25.91 -12.51
N ARG A 260 -16.36 -25.67 -12.46
CA ARG A 260 -15.32 -26.71 -12.69
C ARG A 260 -15.38 -27.84 -11.65
N THR A 261 -15.75 -27.54 -10.41
CA THR A 261 -15.86 -28.54 -9.34
C THR A 261 -17.25 -29.19 -9.22
N GLY A 262 -18.20 -28.84 -10.12
CA GLY A 262 -19.57 -29.37 -10.09
C GLY A 262 -20.40 -28.88 -8.90
N ARG A 263 -19.99 -27.79 -8.24
CA ARG A 263 -20.67 -27.19 -7.07
C ARG A 263 -21.59 -26.03 -7.43
N ALA A 264 -21.65 -25.64 -8.70
CA ALA A 264 -22.44 -24.50 -9.15
C ALA A 264 -23.97 -24.65 -8.90
N ASP A 265 -24.49 -25.87 -8.77
CA ASP A 265 -25.91 -26.13 -8.50
C ASP A 265 -26.23 -26.39 -7.02
N ASP A 266 -25.22 -26.45 -6.16
CA ASP A 266 -25.42 -26.58 -4.71
C ASP A 266 -26.11 -25.31 -4.17
N PRO A 267 -27.28 -25.41 -3.52
CA PRO A 267 -28.04 -24.24 -3.08
C PRO A 267 -27.29 -23.38 -2.05
N VAL A 268 -26.43 -23.99 -1.22
CA VAL A 268 -25.61 -23.26 -0.24
C VAL A 268 -24.51 -22.48 -0.95
N VAL A 269 -23.79 -23.12 -1.87
CA VAL A 269 -22.73 -22.47 -2.66
C VAL A 269 -23.30 -21.33 -3.51
N ARG A 270 -24.45 -21.55 -4.16
CA ARG A 270 -25.15 -20.52 -4.95
C ARG A 270 -25.53 -19.31 -4.10
N GLY A 271 -26.07 -19.53 -2.90
CA GLY A 271 -26.43 -18.46 -1.97
C GLY A 271 -25.23 -17.63 -1.56
N GLU A 272 -24.13 -18.28 -1.18
CA GLU A 272 -22.91 -17.59 -0.75
C GLU A 272 -22.20 -16.85 -1.90
N LEU A 273 -22.23 -17.39 -3.12
CA LEU A 273 -21.75 -16.69 -4.32
C LEU A 273 -22.59 -15.46 -4.67
N ALA A 274 -23.92 -15.54 -4.54
CA ALA A 274 -24.80 -14.40 -4.79
C ALA A 274 -24.57 -13.27 -3.80
N GLU A 275 -24.38 -13.61 -2.53
CA GLU A 275 -24.01 -12.70 -1.47
C GLU A 275 -22.63 -12.06 -1.67
N LEU A 276 -21.63 -12.85 -2.09
CA LEU A 276 -20.31 -12.34 -2.43
C LEU A 276 -20.40 -11.33 -3.58
N TYR A 277 -21.10 -11.68 -4.66
CA TYR A 277 -21.35 -10.78 -5.78
C TYR A 277 -21.99 -9.46 -5.33
N ALA A 278 -23.05 -9.53 -4.53
CA ALA A 278 -23.74 -8.35 -4.04
C ALA A 278 -22.80 -7.45 -3.20
N ALA A 279 -21.99 -8.04 -2.32
CA ALA A 279 -21.02 -7.31 -1.52
C ALA A 279 -19.91 -6.66 -2.38
N GLU A 280 -19.36 -7.38 -3.36
CA GLU A 280 -18.38 -6.83 -4.31
C GLU A 280 -18.96 -5.63 -5.07
N ARG A 281 -20.17 -5.78 -5.61
CA ARG A 281 -20.86 -4.71 -6.35
C ARG A 281 -21.14 -3.50 -5.46
N ALA A 282 -21.59 -3.72 -4.23
CA ALA A 282 -21.83 -2.64 -3.27
C ALA A 282 -20.54 -1.86 -2.99
N LEU A 283 -19.42 -2.55 -2.77
CA LEU A 283 -18.12 -1.90 -2.54
C LEU A 283 -17.62 -1.16 -3.79
N THR A 284 -17.77 -1.72 -4.98
CA THR A 284 -17.44 -1.05 -6.25
C THR A 284 -18.21 0.26 -6.43
N LEU A 285 -19.53 0.23 -6.17
CA LEU A 285 -20.38 1.41 -6.27
C LEU A 285 -20.05 2.44 -5.20
N PHE A 286 -19.79 2.01 -3.97
CA PHE A 286 -19.35 2.88 -2.88
C PHE A 286 -18.05 3.61 -3.22
N ASN A 287 -17.04 2.89 -3.71
CA ASN A 287 -15.77 3.48 -4.13
C ASN A 287 -15.94 4.43 -5.32
N SER A 288 -16.80 4.09 -6.27
CA SER A 288 -17.12 4.98 -7.40
C SER A 288 -17.77 6.28 -6.91
N ARG A 289 -18.65 6.20 -5.92
CA ARG A 289 -19.24 7.38 -5.29
C ARG A 289 -18.22 8.23 -4.54
N LEU A 290 -17.34 7.61 -3.75
CA LEU A 290 -16.28 8.34 -3.05
C LEU A 290 -15.37 9.11 -4.02
N ARG A 291 -15.07 8.52 -5.18
CA ARG A 291 -14.30 9.19 -6.24
C ARG A 291 -15.07 10.38 -6.84
N GLN A 292 -16.32 10.19 -7.23
CA GLN A 292 -17.15 11.28 -7.76
C GLN A 292 -17.28 12.47 -6.79
N GLU A 293 -17.40 12.17 -5.50
CA GLU A 293 -17.43 13.21 -4.47
C GLU A 293 -16.06 13.92 -4.33
N ALA A 294 -14.96 13.18 -4.39
CA ALA A 294 -13.61 13.76 -4.40
C ALA A 294 -13.40 14.70 -5.60
N ASP A 295 -13.84 14.29 -6.79
CA ASP A 295 -13.80 15.11 -8.01
C ASP A 295 -14.64 16.38 -7.88
N SER A 296 -15.69 16.36 -7.06
CA SER A 296 -16.51 17.53 -6.73
C SER A 296 -15.95 18.41 -5.60
N GLY A 297 -14.72 18.15 -5.15
CA GLY A 297 -14.04 18.90 -4.09
C GLY A 297 -14.33 18.40 -2.67
N THR A 298 -14.99 17.25 -2.53
CA THR A 298 -15.26 16.63 -1.22
C THR A 298 -14.35 15.43 -1.01
N PRO A 299 -13.18 15.58 -0.36
CA PRO A 299 -12.24 14.47 -0.21
C PRO A 299 -12.87 13.29 0.57
N PRO A 300 -12.45 12.04 0.33
CA PRO A 300 -13.03 10.87 0.98
C PRO A 300 -12.96 10.91 2.52
N GLY A 301 -11.91 11.54 3.07
CA GLY A 301 -11.75 11.75 4.50
C GLY A 301 -11.77 10.44 5.31
N ALA A 302 -12.58 10.40 6.36
CA ALA A 302 -12.75 9.20 7.19
C ALA A 302 -13.58 8.09 6.50
N ARG A 303 -14.33 8.39 5.44
CA ARG A 303 -15.15 7.38 4.73
C ARG A 303 -14.31 6.38 3.95
N GLY A 304 -13.05 6.71 3.64
CA GLY A 304 -12.07 5.74 3.13
C GLY A 304 -11.84 4.55 4.08
N SER A 305 -12.03 4.73 5.40
CA SER A 305 -11.98 3.64 6.37
C SER A 305 -13.11 2.63 6.19
N VAL A 306 -14.27 3.06 5.69
CA VAL A 306 -15.38 2.16 5.34
C VAL A 306 -14.99 1.28 4.15
N ALA A 307 -14.38 1.87 3.11
CA ALA A 307 -13.89 1.12 1.96
C ALA A 307 -12.84 0.09 2.35
N LYS A 308 -11.84 0.49 3.16
CA LYS A 308 -10.78 -0.41 3.64
C LYS A 308 -11.33 -1.55 4.48
N LEU A 309 -12.20 -1.26 5.44
CA LEU A 309 -12.82 -2.29 6.28
C LEU A 309 -13.70 -3.23 5.44
N GLY A 310 -14.53 -2.67 4.56
CA GLY A 310 -15.38 -3.46 3.65
C GLY A 310 -14.58 -4.39 2.75
N GLY A 311 -13.44 -3.93 2.22
CA GLY A 311 -12.54 -4.77 1.42
C GLY A 311 -11.94 -5.94 2.20
N ALA A 312 -11.52 -5.72 3.45
CA ALA A 312 -10.99 -6.79 4.30
C ALA A 312 -12.09 -7.83 4.64
N GLU A 313 -13.28 -7.39 5.04
CA GLU A 313 -14.42 -8.29 5.34
C GLU A 313 -14.85 -9.07 4.08
N LEU A 314 -14.81 -8.44 2.90
CA LEU A 314 -15.10 -9.06 1.62
C LEU A 314 -14.10 -10.18 1.27
N LEU A 315 -12.80 -9.97 1.51
CA LEU A 315 -11.79 -11.02 1.31
C LEU A 315 -12.01 -12.22 2.22
N TRP A 316 -12.32 -12.00 3.50
CA TRP A 316 -12.66 -13.10 4.41
C TRP A 316 -13.93 -13.85 3.98
N ARG A 317 -14.92 -13.13 3.44
CA ARG A 317 -16.10 -13.77 2.84
C ARG A 317 -15.71 -14.63 1.65
N ALA A 318 -14.87 -14.12 0.75
CA ALA A 318 -14.38 -14.88 -0.40
C ALA A 318 -13.60 -16.14 0.01
N VAL A 319 -12.75 -16.08 1.05
CA VAL A 319 -12.06 -17.25 1.60
C VAL A 319 -13.04 -18.31 2.08
N ARG A 320 -14.13 -17.91 2.77
CA ARG A 320 -15.18 -18.85 3.19
C ARG A 320 -15.87 -19.50 1.98
N VAL A 321 -16.19 -18.72 0.95
CA VAL A 321 -16.79 -19.24 -0.29
C VAL A 321 -15.85 -20.21 -1.00
N ALA A 322 -14.55 -19.87 -1.08
CA ALA A 322 -13.53 -20.76 -1.62
C ALA A 322 -13.48 -22.10 -0.88
N GLY A 323 -13.55 -22.08 0.46
CA GLY A 323 -13.62 -23.29 1.29
C GLY A 323 -14.82 -24.19 0.98
N LEU A 324 -16.01 -23.60 0.77
CA LEU A 324 -17.22 -24.36 0.40
C LEU A 324 -17.09 -25.03 -0.98
N ILE A 325 -16.40 -24.38 -1.92
CA ILE A 325 -16.25 -24.84 -3.29
C ILE A 325 -15.12 -25.86 -3.43
N ALA A 326 -13.93 -25.52 -2.94
CA ALA A 326 -12.71 -26.31 -3.12
C ALA A 326 -12.54 -27.40 -2.05
N GLY A 327 -13.12 -27.22 -0.86
CA GLY A 327 -12.99 -28.17 0.25
C GLY A 327 -11.54 -28.40 0.64
N ALA A 328 -11.12 -29.66 0.76
CA ALA A 328 -9.74 -30.02 1.11
C ALA A 328 -8.68 -29.43 0.15
N ARG A 329 -9.07 -29.06 -1.08
CA ARG A 329 -8.15 -28.45 -2.06
C ARG A 329 -7.69 -27.04 -1.70
N THR A 330 -8.30 -26.38 -0.72
CA THR A 330 -7.75 -25.13 -0.18
C THR A 330 -6.49 -25.34 0.66
N ALA A 331 -6.21 -26.57 1.09
CA ALA A 331 -5.08 -26.92 1.95
C ALA A 331 -4.12 -27.95 1.32
N ALA A 332 -4.59 -28.75 0.35
CA ALA A 332 -3.79 -29.75 -0.33
C ALA A 332 -4.14 -29.81 -1.82
N TRP A 333 -3.15 -29.53 -2.67
CA TRP A 333 -3.27 -29.58 -4.14
C TRP A 333 -2.10 -30.36 -4.73
N ASP A 334 -2.24 -30.78 -5.99
CA ASP A 334 -1.12 -31.37 -6.74
C ASP A 334 -0.09 -30.26 -7.02
N PRO A 335 1.22 -30.46 -6.81
CA PRO A 335 2.23 -29.45 -7.15
C PRO A 335 2.19 -28.95 -8.60
N ALA A 336 1.60 -29.71 -9.53
CA ALA A 336 1.37 -29.29 -10.92
C ALA A 336 0.09 -28.46 -11.14
N ASP A 337 -0.78 -28.33 -10.12
CA ASP A 337 -2.00 -27.52 -10.14
C ASP A 337 -1.69 -26.07 -9.71
N GLU A 338 -1.25 -25.25 -10.67
CA GLU A 338 -0.94 -23.84 -10.46
C GLU A 338 -2.13 -23.06 -9.87
N ALA A 339 -3.37 -23.38 -10.29
CA ALA A 339 -4.56 -22.71 -9.77
C ALA A 339 -4.82 -23.06 -8.29
N GLY A 340 -4.47 -24.28 -7.88
CA GLY A 340 -4.46 -24.71 -6.48
C GLY A 340 -3.45 -23.90 -5.65
N GLU A 341 -2.24 -23.70 -6.16
CA GLU A 341 -1.21 -22.89 -5.51
C GLU A 341 -1.64 -21.42 -5.38
N GLU A 342 -2.14 -20.81 -6.45
CA GLU A 342 -2.60 -19.42 -6.44
C GLU A 342 -3.73 -19.20 -5.43
N LEU A 343 -4.70 -20.12 -5.39
CA LEU A 343 -5.78 -20.05 -4.40
C LEU A 343 -5.26 -20.16 -2.97
N ALA A 344 -4.32 -21.08 -2.71
CA ALA A 344 -3.71 -21.24 -1.40
C ALA A 344 -2.92 -20.01 -0.97
N VAL A 345 -2.15 -19.41 -1.87
CA VAL A 345 -1.42 -18.14 -1.63
C VAL A 345 -2.41 -17.02 -1.32
N ALA A 346 -3.50 -16.87 -2.08
CA ALA A 346 -4.50 -15.84 -1.85
C ALA A 346 -5.21 -15.99 -0.49
N ILE A 347 -5.56 -17.22 -0.11
CA ILE A 347 -6.12 -17.53 1.21
C ILE A 347 -5.13 -17.16 2.32
N ASN A 348 -3.87 -17.59 2.20
CA ASN A 348 -2.83 -17.34 3.20
C ASN A 348 -2.41 -15.85 3.30
N ALA A 349 -2.59 -15.07 2.23
CA ALA A 349 -2.35 -13.63 2.22
C ALA A 349 -3.50 -12.83 2.87
N THR A 350 -4.72 -13.39 2.89
CA THR A 350 -5.93 -12.69 3.35
C THR A 350 -5.83 -12.11 4.77
N PRO A 351 -5.22 -12.77 5.78
CA PRO A 351 -5.09 -12.20 7.11
C PRO A 351 -4.40 -10.83 7.16
N ALA A 352 -3.46 -10.57 6.25
CA ALA A 352 -2.77 -9.29 6.19
C ALA A 352 -3.74 -8.11 5.91
N SER A 353 -4.81 -8.33 5.16
CA SER A 353 -5.81 -7.29 4.84
C SER A 353 -6.52 -6.72 6.08
N SER A 354 -6.68 -7.54 7.13
CA SER A 354 -7.28 -7.12 8.39
C SER A 354 -6.33 -6.32 9.30
N ILE A 355 -5.04 -6.32 8.98
CA ILE A 355 -3.96 -5.79 9.84
C ILE A 355 -3.29 -4.58 9.18
N ALA A 356 -2.84 -4.72 7.93
CA ALA A 356 -2.13 -3.68 7.17
C ALA A 356 -3.01 -2.46 6.87
N GLY A 357 -2.39 -1.30 6.67
CA GLY A 357 -3.08 -0.03 6.42
C GLY A 357 -4.01 0.42 7.56
N GLY A 358 -3.70 0.02 8.79
CA GLY A 358 -4.51 0.21 9.99
C GLY A 358 -5.48 -0.95 10.22
N THR A 359 -5.37 -1.60 11.39
CA THR A 359 -6.17 -2.78 11.74
C THR A 359 -7.67 -2.53 11.65
N ASN A 360 -8.46 -3.58 11.44
CA ASN A 360 -9.92 -3.42 11.35
C ASN A 360 -10.53 -2.78 12.62
N GLN A 361 -9.90 -2.93 13.78
CA GLN A 361 -10.29 -2.27 15.02
C GLN A 361 -10.04 -0.76 14.95
N ILE A 362 -8.86 -0.34 14.48
CA ILE A 362 -8.55 1.09 14.25
C ILE A 362 -9.51 1.70 13.22
N GLN A 363 -9.81 0.98 12.14
CA GLN A 363 -10.80 1.47 11.15
C GLN A 363 -12.18 1.63 11.76
N ARG A 364 -12.65 0.69 12.58
CA ARG A 364 -13.93 0.80 13.31
C ARG A 364 -13.93 2.01 14.25
N GLY A 365 -12.84 2.28 14.95
CA GLY A 365 -12.68 3.49 15.77
C GLY A 365 -12.80 4.77 14.94
N ILE A 366 -12.08 4.85 13.81
CA ILE A 366 -12.16 6.00 12.89
C ILE A 366 -13.58 6.21 12.37
N ILE A 367 -14.27 5.12 11.99
CA ILE A 367 -15.67 5.17 11.52
C ILE A 367 -16.58 5.66 12.67
N GLY A 368 -16.45 5.10 13.86
CA GLY A 368 -17.21 5.50 15.04
C GLY A 368 -17.06 7.00 15.31
N ASP A 369 -15.83 7.46 15.47
CA ASP A 369 -15.55 8.84 15.88
C ASP A 369 -15.85 9.86 14.79
N ARG A 370 -15.42 9.60 13.55
CA ARG A 370 -15.38 10.62 12.48
C ARG A 370 -16.50 10.50 11.45
N VAL A 371 -17.19 9.35 11.40
CA VAL A 371 -18.34 9.15 10.50
C VAL A 371 -19.65 9.12 11.28
N LEU A 372 -19.68 8.41 12.41
CA LEU A 372 -20.88 8.27 13.24
C LEU A 372 -20.97 9.31 14.37
N GLY A 373 -19.89 10.05 14.65
CA GLY A 373 -19.85 11.08 15.68
C GLY A 373 -19.87 10.53 17.12
N LEU A 374 -19.38 9.30 17.32
CA LEU A 374 -19.27 8.70 18.64
C LEU A 374 -18.16 9.37 19.47
N PRO A 375 -18.25 9.37 20.82
CA PRO A 375 -17.18 9.86 21.67
C PRO A 375 -15.89 9.05 21.48
N LYS A 376 -14.75 9.76 21.44
CA LYS A 376 -13.43 9.13 21.36
C LYS A 376 -13.11 8.35 22.63
N GLU A 377 -12.32 7.29 22.47
CA GLU A 377 -11.73 6.57 23.60
C GLU A 377 -10.78 7.49 24.41
N PRO A 378 -10.80 7.44 25.76
CA PRO A 378 -9.92 8.23 26.59
C PRO A 378 -8.44 7.97 26.29
N GLN A 379 -7.65 9.03 26.15
CA GLN A 379 -6.19 8.95 25.96
C GLN A 379 -5.49 9.38 27.24
N VAL A 380 -4.68 8.48 27.81
CA VAL A 380 -3.96 8.71 29.08
C VAL A 380 -2.55 9.24 28.87
N ASP A 381 -2.05 9.24 27.63
CA ASP A 381 -0.67 9.54 27.25
C ASP A 381 -0.53 10.80 26.37
N ARG A 382 -1.63 11.50 26.09
CA ARG A 382 -1.69 12.57 25.08
C ARG A 382 -0.69 13.69 25.32
N ASP A 383 -0.54 14.10 26.58
CA ASP A 383 0.24 15.27 26.98
C ASP A 383 1.53 14.87 27.74
N VAL A 384 1.92 13.58 27.67
CA VAL A 384 3.08 13.02 28.36
C VAL A 384 4.28 12.96 27.41
N PRO A 385 5.47 13.46 27.79
CA PRO A 385 6.71 13.31 27.02
C PRO A 385 6.98 11.85 26.62
N PHE A 386 7.42 11.62 25.38
CA PHE A 386 7.65 10.26 24.87
C PHE A 386 8.62 9.45 25.74
N ARG A 387 9.68 10.08 26.26
CA ARG A 387 10.67 9.45 27.14
C ARG A 387 10.07 8.89 28.45
N GLU A 388 8.92 9.40 28.88
CA GLU A 388 8.24 8.99 30.11
C GLU A 388 7.21 7.89 29.86
N LEU A 389 6.86 7.64 28.59
CA LEU A 389 5.98 6.55 28.20
C LEU A 389 6.68 5.20 28.40
N ARG A 390 5.87 4.16 28.61
CA ARG A 390 6.31 2.76 28.66
C ARG A 390 5.67 2.01 27.50
N VAL A 391 6.22 2.19 26.31
CA VAL A 391 5.63 1.69 25.05
C VAL A 391 6.67 0.93 24.22
N GLY A 392 6.17 0.04 23.36
CA GLY A 392 7.00 -0.79 22.48
C GLY A 392 7.93 -1.73 23.24
N THR A 393 9.23 -1.71 22.89
CA THR A 393 10.27 -2.58 23.45
C THR A 393 11.05 -1.94 24.59
N GLN A 394 10.60 -0.78 25.12
CA GLN A 394 11.24 -0.15 26.28
C GLN A 394 11.26 -1.12 27.48
N PRO A 395 12.39 -1.24 28.20
CA PRO A 395 12.48 -2.08 29.38
C PRO A 395 11.42 -1.69 30.41
N ARG A 396 10.70 -2.68 30.94
CA ARG A 396 9.89 -2.45 32.16
C ARG A 396 10.87 -2.35 33.34
N ALA A 397 10.82 -1.23 34.06
CA ALA A 397 11.57 -1.01 35.29
C ALA A 397 11.28 -2.09 36.35
#